data_AF-A0A2K3LZ11-F1
#
_entry.id   AF-A0A2K3LZ11-F1
#
_cell.length_a   1.000
_cell.length_b   1.000
_cell.length_c   1.000
_cell.angle_alpha   90.00
_cell.angle_beta   90.00
_cell.angle_gamma   90.00
#
_symmetry.space_group_name_H-M   'P 1'
#
loop_
_entity.id
_entity.type
_entity.pdbx_description
1 polymer ?
#
loop_
_entity_poly.entity_id
_entity_poly.type
_entity_poly.pdbx_seq_one_letter_code
_entity_poly.pdbx_strand_id
1 'polypeptide(L)'
;MMEGASNGGMLYHEVQESKLCAVHCVNTVLQGPFFSEFDLAALASDLDNKERQMMMLPAHSSASGDLFSHNVSLDGDFSIQ
;
A
#
# COMPACT_ATOMS: atom_id res chain seq x y z
N MET A 1 -23.78 18.93 10.88
CA MET A 1 -23.09 17.88 11.66
C MET A 1 -23.54 16.56 11.05
N MET A 2 -22.65 15.83 10.40
CA MET A 2 -23.01 14.55 9.79
C MET A 2 -22.98 13.52 10.93
N GLU A 3 -24.14 13.25 11.53
CA GLU A 3 -24.32 12.06 12.36
C GLU A 3 -24.14 10.87 11.42
N GLY A 4 -22.90 10.37 11.34
CA GLY A 4 -22.62 9.12 10.66
C GLY A 4 -23.52 8.04 11.28
N ALA A 5 -24.25 7.33 10.43
CA ALA A 5 -25.09 6.22 10.87
C ALA A 5 -24.27 5.33 11.80
N SER A 6 -24.62 5.29 13.08
CA SER A 6 -23.94 4.41 14.02
C SER A 6 -24.29 2.98 13.60
N ASN A 7 -23.29 2.20 13.20
CA ASN A 7 -23.45 0.79 12.81
C ASN A 7 -23.85 -0.12 14.00
N GLY A 8 -24.60 0.38 14.98
CA GLY A 8 -24.97 -0.34 16.20
C GLY A 8 -23.76 -0.78 17.05
N GLY A 9 -22.57 -0.20 16.83
CA GLY A 9 -21.32 -0.64 17.47
C GLY A 9 -20.64 -1.83 16.77
N MET A 10 -21.12 -2.24 15.60
CA MET A 10 -20.46 -3.28 14.78
C MET A 10 -19.17 -2.73 14.19
N LEU A 11 -18.05 -3.40 14.48
CA LEU A 11 -16.75 -3.12 13.88
C LEU A 11 -16.58 -3.96 12.61
N TYR A 12 -16.12 -3.30 11.55
CA TYR A 12 -15.67 -3.97 10.36
C TYR A 12 -14.31 -4.63 10.65
N HIS A 13 -14.21 -5.92 10.32
CA HIS A 13 -12.99 -6.70 10.43
C HIS A 13 -12.87 -7.59 9.19
N GLU A 14 -11.76 -7.46 8.49
CA GLU A 14 -11.35 -8.43 7.47
C GLU A 14 -10.39 -9.43 8.08
N VAL A 15 -10.74 -10.71 7.99
CA VAL A 15 -9.85 -11.80 8.38
C VAL A 15 -8.68 -11.82 7.41
N GLN A 16 -7.46 -11.83 7.94
CA GLN A 16 -6.28 -11.93 7.08
C GLN A 16 -6.22 -13.31 6.43
N GLU A 17 -6.34 -13.34 5.11
CA GLU A 17 -6.11 -14.52 4.30
C GLU A 17 -4.76 -14.39 3.59
N SER A 18 -3.98 -15.47 3.55
CA SER A 18 -2.65 -15.50 2.90
C SER A 18 -1.67 -14.41 3.41
N LYS A 19 -0.75 -13.95 2.56
CA LYS A 19 0.27 -12.94 2.85
C LYS A 19 -0.20 -11.51 2.51
N LEU A 20 -1.50 -11.23 2.54
CA LEU A 20 -2.07 -9.93 2.16
C LEU A 20 -2.36 -9.02 3.37
N CYS A 21 -1.45 -9.00 4.36
CA CYS A 21 -1.68 -8.29 5.63
C CYS A 21 -1.91 -6.78 5.43
N ALA A 22 -1.26 -6.16 4.44
CA ALA A 22 -1.43 -4.74 4.15
C ALA A 22 -2.87 -4.41 3.70
N VAL A 23 -3.46 -5.23 2.82
CA VAL A 23 -4.84 -5.08 2.34
C VAL A 23 -5.82 -5.08 3.51
N HIS A 24 -5.77 -6.15 4.32
CA HIS A 24 -6.71 -6.33 5.42
C HIS A 24 -6.49 -5.35 6.57
N CYS A 25 -5.25 -4.92 6.80
CA CYS A 25 -4.93 -3.86 7.76
C CYS A 25 -5.61 -2.54 7.36
N VAL A 26 -5.38 -2.09 6.12
CA VAL A 26 -5.92 -0.82 5.63
C VAL A 26 -7.45 -0.85 5.60
N ASN A 27 -8.05 -1.92 5.09
CA ASN A 27 -9.50 -2.07 5.04
C ASN A 27 -10.14 -2.12 6.44
N THR A 28 -9.51 -2.83 7.39
CA THR A 28 -9.97 -2.85 8.78
C THR A 28 -9.86 -1.47 9.42
N VAL A 29 -8.77 -0.73 9.21
CA VAL A 29 -8.61 0.64 9.75
C VAL A 29 -9.65 1.61 9.16
N LEU A 30 -9.91 1.52 7.85
CA LEU A 30 -10.90 2.33 7.16
C LEU A 30 -12.34 1.88 7.40
N GLN A 31 -12.52 0.75 8.10
CA GLN A 31 -13.80 0.15 8.41
C GLN A 31 -14.64 -0.17 7.15
N GLY A 32 -14.00 -0.71 6.11
CA GLY A 32 -14.66 -1.20 4.90
C GLY A 32 -13.69 -1.79 3.87
N PRO A 33 -14.20 -2.45 2.80
CA PRO A 33 -13.38 -3.03 1.74
C PRO A 33 -12.99 -1.98 0.70
N PHE A 34 -12.05 -1.10 1.05
CA PHE A 34 -11.63 0.02 0.19
C PHE A 34 -10.59 -0.37 -0.85
N PHE A 35 -9.75 -1.35 -0.54
CA PHE A 35 -8.66 -1.80 -1.39
C PHE A 35 -8.72 -3.30 -1.63
N SER A 36 -8.46 -3.70 -2.88
CA SER A 36 -8.08 -5.05 -3.25
C SER A 36 -6.55 -5.20 -3.32
N GLU A 37 -6.07 -6.44 -3.44
CA GLU A 37 -4.66 -6.74 -3.74
C GLU A 37 -4.16 -5.98 -4.98
N PHE A 38 -4.97 -5.96 -6.05
CA PHE A 38 -4.60 -5.29 -7.30
C PHE A 38 -4.49 -3.77 -7.13
N ASP A 39 -5.37 -3.16 -6.32
CA ASP A 39 -5.34 -1.72 -6.07
C ASP A 39 -4.06 -1.32 -5.31
N LEU A 40 -3.71 -2.08 -4.26
CA LEU A 40 -2.50 -1.85 -3.48
C LEU A 40 -1.21 -2.14 -4.28
N ALA A 41 -1.22 -3.17 -5.14
CA ALA A 41 -0.10 -3.46 -6.02
C ALA A 41 0.13 -2.36 -7.08
N ALA A 42 -0.96 -1.78 -7.62
CA ALA A 42 -0.88 -0.64 -8.52
C ALA A 42 -0.26 0.58 -7.82
N LEU A 43 -0.67 0.85 -6.57
CA LEU A 43 -0.09 1.94 -5.77
C LEU A 43 1.40 1.72 -5.50
N ALA A 44 1.80 0.50 -5.15
CA ALA A 44 3.21 0.15 -4.95
C ALA A 44 4.05 0.34 -6.22
N SER A 45 3.54 -0.08 -7.38
CA SER A 45 4.18 0.14 -8.68
C SER A 45 4.32 1.64 -9.01
N ASP A 46 3.32 2.45 -8.68
CA ASP A 46 3.38 3.91 -8.85
C ASP A 46 4.44 4.55 -7.95
N LEU A 47 4.63 4.04 -6.72
CA LEU A 47 5.71 4.46 -5.83
C LEU A 47 7.08 4.09 -6.40
N ASP A 48 7.27 2.85 -6.87
CA ASP A 48 8.52 2.41 -7.50
C ASP A 48 8.92 3.32 -8.68
N ASN A 49 7.93 3.71 -9.49
CA ASN A 49 8.14 4.63 -10.61
C ASN A 49 8.56 6.04 -10.16
N LYS A 50 7.95 6.57 -9.10
CA LYS A 50 8.31 7.88 -8.53
C LYS A 50 9.71 7.86 -7.92
N GLU A 51 10.05 6.81 -7.17
CA GLU A 51 11.38 6.64 -6.58
C GLU A 51 12.46 6.52 -7.67
N ARG A 52 12.18 5.78 -8.76
CA ARG A 52 13.07 5.70 -9.91
C ARG A 52 13.29 7.06 -10.57
N GLN A 53 12.23 7.86 -10.74
CA GLN A 53 12.35 9.21 -11.29
C GLN A 53 13.21 10.11 -10.39
N MET A 54 13.03 10.02 -9.08
CA MET A 54 13.83 10.78 -8.10
C MET A 54 15.33 10.45 -8.20
N MET A 55 15.70 9.17 -8.35
CA MET A 55 17.09 8.76 -8.51
C MET A 55 17.75 9.26 -9.81
N MET A 56 16.95 9.53 -10.85
CA MET A 56 17.45 10.06 -12.13
C MET A 56 17.69 11.59 -12.11
N LEU A 57 17.28 12.30 -11.06
CA LEU A 57 17.51 13.74 -10.98
C LEU A 57 19.01 14.08 -10.82
N PRO A 58 19.52 15.19 -11.40
CA PRO A 58 20.94 15.51 -11.46
C PRO A 58 21.67 15.57 -10.10
N ALA A 59 20.94 15.83 -9.02
CA ALA A 59 21.49 15.91 -7.66
C ALA A 59 21.93 14.55 -7.08
N HIS A 60 21.51 13.43 -7.68
CA HIS A 60 21.70 12.06 -7.16
C HIS A 60 22.61 11.22 -8.07
N SER A 61 23.27 11.86 -9.05
CA SER A 61 24.06 11.24 -10.12
C SER A 61 25.34 10.52 -9.68
N SER A 62 25.62 10.46 -8.37
CA SER A 62 26.86 9.95 -7.81
C SER A 62 26.60 8.66 -7.06
N ALA A 63 26.79 7.54 -7.76
CA ALA A 63 26.74 6.17 -7.24
C ALA A 63 25.35 5.69 -6.77
N SER A 64 24.66 4.93 -7.63
CA SER A 64 23.68 3.95 -7.17
C SER A 64 23.64 2.83 -8.19
N GLY A 65 24.40 1.77 -7.94
CA GLY A 65 24.18 0.51 -8.65
C GLY A 65 22.79 0.01 -8.31
N ASP A 66 22.05 -0.49 -9.30
CA ASP A 66 20.85 -1.36 -9.30
C ASP A 66 19.89 -1.42 -8.08
N LEU A 67 19.85 -0.42 -7.19
CA LEU A 67 18.89 -0.33 -6.09
C LEU A 67 17.57 0.20 -6.67
N PHE A 68 16.88 -0.64 -7.42
CA PHE A 68 15.49 -0.37 -7.75
C PHE A 68 14.64 -0.59 -6.50
N SER A 69 13.74 0.36 -6.24
CA SER A 69 12.68 0.14 -5.27
C SER A 69 11.77 -0.99 -5.73
N HIS A 70 11.21 -1.70 -4.75
CA HIS A 70 10.31 -2.81 -4.94
C HIS A 70 9.34 -2.84 -3.76
N ASN A 71 8.27 -2.06 -3.90
CA ASN A 71 7.30 -1.81 -2.83
C ASN A 71 6.26 -2.94 -2.65
N VAL A 72 6.21 -3.92 -3.57
CA VAL A 72 5.36 -5.12 -3.46
C VAL A 72 6.07 -6.35 -4.01
N SER A 73 6.05 -7.45 -3.25
CA SER A 73 6.56 -8.76 -3.68
C SER A 73 5.52 -9.62 -4.37
N LEU A 74 5.96 -10.57 -5.21
CA LEU A 74 5.11 -11.63 -5.78
C LEU A 74 4.43 -12.49 -4.69
N ASP A 75 5.01 -12.52 -3.50
CA ASP A 75 4.47 -13.18 -2.32
C ASP A 75 3.38 -12.35 -1.60
N GLY A 76 3.12 -11.11 -2.00
CA GLY A 76 2.15 -10.21 -1.35
C GLY A 76 2.71 -9.37 -0.21
N ASP A 77 4.03 -9.34 -0.04
CA ASP A 77 4.67 -8.49 0.98
C ASP A 77 4.76 -7.04 0.49
N PHE A 78 4.06 -6.13 1.16
CA PHE A 78 4.04 -4.68 0.86
C PHE A 78 4.98 -3.90 1.79
N SER A 79 5.60 -2.85 1.25
CA SER A 79 6.33 -1.86 2.05
C SER A 79 5.35 -0.93 2.80
N ILE A 80 5.87 -0.13 3.74
CA ILE A 80 5.07 0.76 4.59
C ILE A 80 4.78 2.15 3.97
N GLN A 81 5.35 2.44 2.79
CA GLN A 81 5.50 3.79 2.27
C GLN A 81 4.20 4.45 1.79
#